data_AF-A0A366KB46-F1
#
_entry.id   AF-A0A366KB46-F1
#
_cell.length_a   1.000
_cell.length_b   1.000
_cell.length_c   1.000
_cell.angle_alpha   90.00
_cell.angle_beta   90.00
_cell.angle_gamma   90.00
#
_symmetry.space_group_name_H-M   'P 1'
#
loop_
_entity.id
_entity.type
_entity.pdbx_description
1 polymer ?
#
loop_
_entity_poly.entity_id
_entity_poly.type
_entity_poly.pdbx_seq_one_letter_code
_entity_poly.pdbx_strand_id
1 'polypeptide(L)'
;MKTQDPPSTPAAVRLTSRGGSITINGTSTELPTCSSLDDARQEADARLALLTKLNRTDTAVEYHLPDGSTEKLLIHPDGSTQQTDVVAGAPSKQKDKGGKQAAPTSPAKRSGRASVRRTLAVSTVVALLAASAAAAYLVEVQTPRARHDGAVAACQEAAGRLERAGRAGESKRAAGARDVQAGQVADAKTVSDYQRAVKAITKVKPVSCDASQSTADLREAARRMDAAAARRDDQAKAVERAAKAVLASRDAKSLADARAALKTKQDEGSKLLADSEGKAADNGTRDRLRGAIDAAGKVSSSKPDDYRKAQAAIQASIDAVNASMQAKADADAQAAAQSTQAAPPTPATPNYPKTVPQVPAPMPAPRVQAPQTRPQAPWSVPAPAPSDGPLPDHL
;
A
#
# COMPACT_ATOMS: atom_id res chain seq x y z
N MET A 1 -10.39 59.59 10.12
CA MET A 1 -9.46 58.65 10.78
C MET A 1 -8.99 57.68 9.70
N LYS A 2 -7.71 57.76 9.32
CA LYS A 2 -7.09 56.93 8.28
C LYS A 2 -6.65 55.65 8.98
N THR A 3 -7.37 54.55 8.76
CA THR A 3 -6.91 53.23 9.21
C THR A 3 -5.70 52.86 8.37
N GLN A 4 -4.55 52.82 9.02
CA GLN A 4 -3.29 52.39 8.46
C GLN A 4 -3.30 50.86 8.56
N ASP A 5 -3.44 50.17 7.42
CA ASP A 5 -3.31 48.72 7.34
C ASP A 5 -1.95 48.29 7.91
N PRO A 6 -1.89 47.21 8.72
CA PRO A 6 -0.62 46.71 9.24
C PRO A 6 0.27 46.22 8.08
N PRO A 7 1.60 46.36 8.17
CA PRO A 7 2.50 45.96 7.10
C PRO A 7 2.44 44.44 6.89
N SER A 8 1.84 43.99 5.78
CA SER A 8 1.95 42.61 5.30
C SER A 8 3.43 42.27 5.15
N THR A 9 3.94 41.39 6.01
CA THR A 9 5.34 40.96 5.92
C THR A 9 5.49 40.16 4.62
N PRO A 10 6.44 40.51 3.71
CA PRO A 10 6.52 39.87 2.41
C PRO A 10 6.93 38.41 2.54
N ALA A 11 6.28 37.53 1.75
CA ALA A 11 6.70 36.15 1.61
C ALA A 11 7.94 36.12 0.71
N ALA A 12 9.05 35.55 1.20
CA ALA A 12 10.29 35.45 0.44
C ALA A 12 10.42 34.05 -0.15
N VAL A 13 10.66 33.95 -1.46
CA VAL A 13 10.84 32.68 -2.17
C VAL A 13 12.23 32.63 -2.77
N ARG A 14 13.00 31.60 -2.43
CA ARG A 14 14.30 31.31 -3.05
C ARG A 14 14.18 30.09 -3.94
N LEU A 15 14.51 30.24 -5.22
CA LEU A 15 14.48 29.16 -6.20
C LEU A 15 15.89 28.78 -6.62
N THR A 16 16.16 27.48 -6.70
CA THR A 16 17.39 26.92 -7.27
C THR A 16 17.04 25.82 -8.27
N SER A 17 17.97 25.45 -9.15
CA SER A 17 17.78 24.38 -10.13
C SER A 17 17.62 22.98 -9.55
N ARG A 18 17.80 22.79 -8.22
CA ARG A 18 17.64 21.51 -7.53
C ARG A 18 16.54 21.52 -6.45
N GLY A 19 15.76 22.59 -6.35
CA GLY A 19 14.74 22.80 -5.31
C GLY A 19 14.67 24.26 -4.84
N GLY A 20 13.76 24.58 -3.95
CA GLY A 20 13.57 25.95 -3.45
C GLY A 20 13.06 26.01 -2.02
N SER A 21 12.92 27.20 -1.46
CA SER A 21 12.33 27.41 -0.15
C SER A 21 11.39 28.60 -0.15
N ILE A 22 10.27 28.47 0.55
CA ILE A 22 9.30 29.54 0.79
C ILE A 22 9.42 29.92 2.26
N THR A 23 9.72 31.18 2.55
CA THR A 23 9.76 31.73 3.90
C THR A 23 8.60 32.69 4.11
N ILE A 24 7.74 32.38 5.07
CA ILE A 24 6.59 33.23 5.46
C ILE A 24 6.69 33.48 6.96
N ASN A 25 6.70 34.74 7.38
CA ASN A 25 6.81 35.14 8.79
C ASN A 25 7.97 34.42 9.54
N GLY A 26 9.11 34.26 8.88
CA GLY A 26 10.30 33.59 9.44
C GLY A 26 10.25 32.05 9.47
N THR A 27 9.16 31.43 9.03
CA THR A 27 9.05 29.97 8.91
C THR A 27 9.38 29.54 7.48
N SER A 28 10.45 28.77 7.31
CA SER A 28 10.90 28.28 6.00
C SER A 28 10.35 26.88 5.72
N THR A 29 9.71 26.70 4.57
CA THR A 29 9.22 25.41 4.07
C THR A 29 9.95 25.06 2.78
N GLU A 30 10.51 23.87 2.70
CA GLU A 30 11.20 23.41 1.50
C GLU A 30 10.20 23.01 0.40
N LEU A 31 10.49 23.43 -0.83
CA LEU A 31 9.79 23.03 -2.03
C LEU A 31 10.32 21.65 -2.49
N PRO A 32 9.46 20.79 -3.06
CA PRO A 32 9.90 19.54 -3.64
C PRO A 32 10.96 19.77 -4.74
N THR A 33 11.81 18.76 -4.98
CA THR A 33 12.81 18.82 -6.05
C THR A 33 12.12 18.89 -7.41
N CYS A 34 12.24 20.02 -8.10
CA CYS A 34 11.65 20.24 -9.43
C CYS A 34 12.68 20.01 -10.55
N SER A 35 12.21 19.60 -11.73
CA SER A 35 13.05 19.29 -12.90
C SER A 35 13.58 20.53 -13.62
N SER A 36 12.91 21.67 -13.46
CA SER A 36 13.28 22.96 -14.03
C SER A 36 12.98 24.11 -13.07
N LEU A 37 13.57 25.29 -13.32
CA LEU A 37 13.31 26.50 -12.54
C LEU A 37 11.86 27.00 -12.74
N ASP A 38 11.30 26.83 -13.93
CA ASP A 38 9.92 27.18 -14.26
C ASP A 38 8.92 26.30 -13.49
N ASP A 39 9.18 25.00 -13.39
CA ASP A 39 8.37 24.08 -12.57
C ASP A 39 8.43 24.47 -11.08
N ALA A 40 9.61 24.85 -10.59
CA ALA A 40 9.79 25.30 -9.22
C ALA A 40 9.02 26.61 -8.93
N ARG A 41 8.98 27.51 -9.92
CA ARG A 41 8.22 28.75 -9.86
C ARG A 41 6.71 28.47 -9.86
N GLN A 42 6.24 27.57 -10.72
CA GLN A 42 4.83 27.23 -10.82
C GLN A 42 4.28 26.54 -9.56
N GLU A 43 5.06 25.65 -8.93
CA GLU A 43 4.71 25.03 -7.65
C GLU A 43 4.68 26.06 -6.50
N ALA A 44 5.62 27.00 -6.48
CA ALA A 44 5.64 28.09 -5.50
C ALA A 44 4.41 28.99 -5.64
N ASP A 45 4.09 29.44 -6.86
CA ASP A 45 2.93 30.27 -7.15
C ASP A 45 1.62 29.56 -6.75
N ALA A 46 1.49 28.25 -7.03
CA ALA A 46 0.31 27.47 -6.65
C ALA A 46 0.10 27.42 -5.12
N ARG A 47 1.17 27.24 -4.35
CA ARG A 47 1.11 27.21 -2.88
C ARG A 47 0.80 28.58 -2.29
N LEU A 48 1.41 29.65 -2.81
CA LEU A 48 1.13 31.00 -2.35
C LEU A 48 -0.27 31.48 -2.74
N ALA A 49 -0.78 31.08 -3.90
CA ALA A 49 -2.16 31.36 -4.31
C ALA A 49 -3.18 30.67 -3.38
N LEU A 50 -2.90 29.45 -2.91
CA LEU A 50 -3.74 28.76 -1.93
C LEU A 50 -3.77 29.53 -0.60
N LEU A 51 -2.62 29.96 -0.10
CA LEU A 51 -2.50 30.74 1.13
C LEU A 51 -3.22 32.09 1.03
N THR A 52 -3.05 32.79 -0.09
CA THR A 52 -3.70 34.09 -0.36
C THR A 52 -5.23 33.95 -0.39
N LYS A 53 -5.74 32.87 -1.01
CA LYS A 53 -7.18 32.54 -1.01
C LYS A 53 -7.72 32.21 0.37
N LEU A 54 -6.96 31.48 1.18
CA LEU A 54 -7.34 31.11 2.54
C LEU A 54 -7.39 32.34 3.47
N ASN A 55 -6.41 33.24 3.34
CA ASN A 55 -6.29 34.40 4.21
C ASN A 55 -7.10 35.63 3.73
N ARG A 56 -7.59 35.61 2.47
CA ARG A 56 -8.32 36.72 1.81
C ARG A 56 -7.60 38.07 1.85
N THR A 57 -6.27 38.04 1.85
CA THR A 57 -5.41 39.23 1.88
C THR A 57 -4.43 39.17 0.73
N ASP A 58 -4.08 40.31 0.15
CA ASP A 58 -3.03 40.38 -0.86
C ASP A 58 -1.68 39.93 -0.27
N THR A 59 -0.96 39.10 -1.02
CA THR A 59 0.35 38.59 -0.61
C THR A 59 1.42 39.18 -1.51
N ALA A 60 2.32 39.98 -0.92
CA ALA A 60 3.53 40.44 -1.60
C ALA A 60 4.60 39.34 -1.54
N VAL A 61 5.16 38.99 -2.70
CA VAL A 61 6.10 37.90 -2.89
C VAL A 61 7.38 38.45 -3.50
N GLU A 62 8.52 38.07 -2.92
CA GLU A 62 9.85 38.43 -3.42
C GLU A 62 10.58 37.16 -3.86
N TYR A 63 10.79 37.01 -5.16
CA TYR A 63 11.51 35.90 -5.78
C TYR A 63 12.98 36.26 -5.91
N HIS A 64 13.85 35.48 -5.27
CA HIS A 64 15.29 35.56 -5.48
C HIS A 64 15.73 34.46 -6.46
N LEU A 65 16.21 34.89 -7.62
CA LEU A 65 16.62 34.01 -8.71
C LEU A 65 18.11 33.63 -8.62
N PRO A 66 18.52 32.52 -9.26
CA PRO A 66 19.91 32.06 -9.19
C PRO A 66 20.92 33.01 -9.85
N ASP A 67 20.47 33.90 -10.72
CA ASP A 67 21.28 34.95 -11.36
C ASP A 67 21.51 36.17 -10.45
N GLY A 68 20.98 36.14 -9.21
CA GLY A 68 21.08 37.22 -8.24
C GLY A 68 20.07 38.34 -8.44
N SER A 69 19.18 38.23 -9.44
CA SER A 69 18.08 39.16 -9.62
C SER A 69 16.97 38.90 -8.60
N THR A 70 16.22 39.95 -8.29
CA THR A 70 15.07 39.87 -7.40
C THR A 70 13.83 40.42 -8.10
N GLU A 71 12.78 39.61 -8.12
CA GLU A 71 11.51 39.91 -8.78
C GLU A 71 10.41 40.03 -7.73
N LYS A 72 9.60 41.10 -7.80
CA LYS A 72 8.50 41.33 -6.86
C LYS A 72 7.15 41.10 -7.54
N LEU A 73 6.34 40.24 -6.93
CA LEU A 73 5.02 39.85 -7.41
C LEU A 73 3.97 40.08 -6.32
N LEU A 74 2.85 40.71 -6.66
CA LEU A 74 1.68 40.82 -5.78
C LEU A 74 0.63 39.81 -6.24
N ILE A 75 0.16 38.96 -5.32
CA ILE A 75 -0.88 37.96 -5.58
C ILE A 75 -2.15 38.40 -4.86
N HIS A 76 -3.23 38.58 -5.61
CA HIS A 76 -4.54 38.92 -5.09
C HIS A 76 -5.37 37.67 -4.73
N PRO A 77 -6.34 37.78 -3.81
CA PRO A 77 -7.16 36.64 -3.37
C PRO A 77 -8.08 36.07 -4.46
N ASP A 78 -8.33 36.82 -5.54
CA ASP A 78 -9.04 36.32 -6.73
C ASP A 78 -8.14 35.47 -7.66
N GLY A 79 -6.85 35.37 -7.35
CA GLY A 79 -5.85 34.64 -8.12
C GLY A 79 -5.21 35.45 -9.25
N SER A 80 -5.53 36.74 -9.38
CA SER A 80 -4.81 37.63 -10.28
C SER A 80 -3.42 37.98 -9.69
N THR A 81 -2.42 38.09 -10.57
CA THR A 81 -1.06 38.45 -10.18
C THR A 81 -0.65 39.73 -10.88
N GLN A 82 0.03 40.62 -10.14
CA GLN A 82 0.59 41.87 -10.67
C GLN A 82 2.08 41.89 -10.39
N GLN A 83 2.90 41.90 -11.45
CA GLN A 83 4.35 42.07 -11.33
C GLN A 83 4.63 43.54 -11.02
N THR A 84 5.35 43.81 -9.92
CA THR A 84 5.47 45.17 -9.39
C THR A 84 6.82 45.81 -9.67
N ASP A 85 7.94 45.06 -9.74
CA ASP A 85 9.26 45.54 -10.21
C ASP A 85 10.28 44.38 -10.43
N VAL A 86 11.23 44.56 -11.36
CA VAL A 86 12.43 43.71 -11.53
C VAL A 86 13.68 44.54 -11.17
N VAL A 87 14.40 44.16 -10.10
CA VAL A 87 15.67 44.81 -9.76
C VAL A 87 16.82 43.93 -10.23
N ALA A 88 17.50 44.36 -11.30
CA ALA A 88 18.72 43.71 -11.79
C ALA A 88 19.91 43.98 -10.84
N GLY A 89 20.55 42.91 -10.36
CA GLY A 89 21.75 42.99 -9.52
C GLY A 89 22.95 43.53 -10.28
N ALA A 90 23.70 44.44 -9.65
CA ALA A 90 24.91 45.05 -10.20
C ALA A 90 26.07 44.02 -10.37
N PRO A 91 26.88 44.10 -11.44
CA PRO A 91 28.00 43.18 -11.65
C PRO A 91 29.23 43.49 -10.76
N SER A 92 29.82 42.43 -10.22
CA SER A 92 31.11 42.46 -9.50
C SER A 92 32.29 42.76 -10.44
N LYS A 93 33.27 43.48 -9.90
CA LYS A 93 34.40 44.13 -10.57
C LYS A 93 35.26 43.23 -11.47
N GLN A 94 35.60 43.73 -12.66
CA GLN A 94 36.86 43.43 -13.33
C GLN A 94 37.59 44.74 -13.66
N LYS A 95 38.86 44.78 -13.26
CA LYS A 95 39.79 45.90 -13.31
C LYS A 95 40.61 45.73 -14.60
N ASP A 96 40.50 46.64 -15.55
CA ASP A 96 41.63 46.98 -16.43
C ASP A 96 41.48 48.39 -17.04
N LYS A 97 42.58 48.88 -17.59
CA LYS A 97 43.06 50.26 -17.56
C LYS A 97 42.63 51.07 -18.79
N GLY A 98 42.55 52.38 -18.57
CA GLY A 98 43.21 53.36 -19.45
C GLY A 98 42.30 54.19 -20.35
N GLY A 99 42.38 55.53 -20.17
CA GLY A 99 42.18 56.48 -21.27
C GLY A 99 41.09 57.54 -21.06
N LYS A 100 41.49 58.69 -20.48
CA LYS A 100 41.27 60.08 -20.97
C LYS A 100 40.05 60.31 -21.91
N GLN A 101 39.15 61.28 -21.75
CA GLN A 101 39.33 62.71 -21.44
C GLN A 101 37.94 63.41 -21.35
N ALA A 102 37.85 64.40 -20.46
CA ALA A 102 37.14 65.70 -20.55
C ALA A 102 35.63 65.81 -20.94
N ALA A 103 34.91 66.50 -20.05
CA ALA A 103 33.60 67.15 -20.21
C ALA A 103 33.66 68.38 -21.17
N PRO A 104 32.68 69.31 -21.17
CA PRO A 104 31.21 69.25 -21.36
C PRO A 104 30.78 70.18 -22.53
N THR A 105 29.48 70.37 -22.81
CA THR A 105 28.84 71.69 -22.98
C THR A 105 27.39 71.59 -23.44
N SER A 106 26.50 72.22 -22.66
CA SER A 106 25.23 72.80 -23.15
C SER A 106 25.53 74.15 -23.83
N PRO A 107 24.64 74.70 -24.70
CA PRO A 107 23.75 75.79 -24.28
C PRO A 107 22.38 75.80 -25.01
N ALA A 108 21.23 76.05 -24.37
CA ALA A 108 20.59 77.31 -23.93
C ALA A 108 19.76 78.11 -24.99
N LYS A 109 18.59 78.61 -24.52
CA LYS A 109 17.72 79.73 -25.00
C LYS A 109 16.77 79.48 -26.20
N ARG A 110 15.55 80.06 -26.34
CA ARG A 110 14.78 81.12 -25.65
C ARG A 110 13.30 81.16 -26.16
N SER A 111 12.35 81.45 -25.26
CA SER A 111 11.14 82.32 -25.33
C SER A 111 10.21 82.46 -26.57
N GLY A 112 8.88 82.40 -26.28
CA GLY A 112 7.76 83.15 -26.91
C GLY A 112 7.13 82.50 -28.15
N ARG A 113 5.85 82.59 -28.53
CA ARG A 113 4.64 83.32 -28.11
C ARG A 113 3.45 82.62 -28.84
N ALA A 114 2.23 82.74 -28.34
CA ALA A 114 1.01 82.07 -28.80
C ALA A 114 0.58 82.36 -30.27
N SER A 115 -0.01 81.36 -30.95
CA SER A 115 -1.37 81.38 -31.57
C SER A 115 -1.56 80.24 -32.60
N VAL A 116 -2.84 79.96 -32.93
CA VAL A 116 -3.36 78.99 -33.93
C VAL A 116 -3.63 77.56 -33.42
N ARG A 117 -4.66 77.45 -32.58
CA ARG A 117 -5.52 76.26 -32.46
C ARG A 117 -6.84 76.56 -33.16
N ARG A 118 -7.19 75.83 -34.22
CA ARG A 118 -8.62 75.58 -34.58
C ARG A 118 -8.91 74.47 -35.60
N THR A 119 -7.91 73.79 -36.17
CA THR A 119 -8.19 72.71 -37.16
C THR A 119 -7.68 71.33 -36.75
N LEU A 120 -7.17 71.17 -35.52
CA LEU A 120 -6.65 69.90 -34.99
C LEU A 120 -7.52 69.25 -33.89
N ALA A 121 -8.63 69.90 -33.52
CA ALA A 121 -9.52 69.43 -32.46
C ALA A 121 -10.62 68.47 -32.95
N VAL A 122 -10.93 68.44 -34.25
CA VAL A 122 -11.99 67.57 -34.80
C VAL A 122 -11.45 66.19 -35.17
N SER A 123 -10.21 66.09 -35.69
CA SER A 123 -9.60 64.79 -36.04
C SER A 123 -9.25 63.94 -34.82
N THR A 124 -8.88 64.57 -33.71
CA THR A 124 -8.55 63.88 -32.45
C THR A 124 -9.77 63.28 -31.78
N VAL A 125 -10.93 63.95 -31.82
CA VAL A 125 -12.18 63.41 -31.25
C VAL A 125 -12.70 62.21 -32.06
N VAL A 126 -12.64 62.26 -33.40
CA VAL A 126 -13.04 61.13 -34.24
C VAL A 126 -12.08 59.93 -34.09
N ALA A 127 -10.77 60.17 -33.99
CA ALA A 127 -9.78 59.10 -33.77
C ALA A 127 -9.92 58.46 -32.37
N LEU A 128 -10.22 59.25 -31.34
CA LEU A 128 -10.44 58.74 -29.98
C LEU A 128 -11.74 57.92 -29.89
N LEU A 129 -12.81 58.34 -30.58
CA LEU A 129 -14.05 57.57 -30.63
C LEU A 129 -13.87 56.25 -31.38
N ALA A 130 -13.16 56.24 -32.51
CA ALA A 130 -12.83 55.02 -33.24
C ALA A 130 -11.94 54.05 -32.43
N ALA A 131 -10.96 54.57 -31.69
CA ALA A 131 -10.11 53.76 -30.81
C ALA A 131 -10.89 53.17 -29.62
N SER A 132 -11.83 53.93 -29.03
CA SER A 132 -12.68 53.43 -27.94
C SER A 132 -13.66 52.35 -28.41
N ALA A 133 -14.20 52.46 -29.63
CA ALA A 133 -15.06 51.43 -30.22
C ALA A 133 -14.28 50.15 -30.58
N ALA A 134 -13.04 50.27 -31.05
CA ALA A 134 -12.16 49.13 -31.31
C ALA A 134 -11.76 48.42 -30.00
N ALA A 135 -11.46 49.16 -28.94
CA ALA A 135 -11.18 48.60 -27.62
C ALA A 135 -12.40 47.92 -27.00
N ALA A 136 -13.59 48.54 -27.09
CA ALA A 136 -14.85 47.94 -26.65
C ALA A 136 -15.19 46.66 -27.45
N TYR A 137 -15.01 46.68 -28.77
CA TYR A 137 -15.23 45.51 -29.64
C TYR A 137 -14.22 44.38 -29.36
N LEU A 138 -12.94 44.69 -29.12
CA LEU A 138 -11.95 43.70 -28.70
C LEU A 138 -12.31 43.10 -27.34
N VAL A 139 -12.71 43.91 -26.35
CA VAL A 139 -13.17 43.42 -25.04
C VAL A 139 -14.47 42.63 -25.14
N GLU A 140 -15.46 43.05 -25.93
CA GLU A 140 -16.76 42.39 -26.07
C GLU A 140 -16.68 41.11 -26.89
N VAL A 141 -15.72 40.96 -27.80
CA VAL A 141 -15.64 39.81 -28.71
C VAL A 141 -14.51 38.84 -28.36
N GLN A 142 -13.36 39.32 -27.86
CA GLN A 142 -12.24 38.44 -27.47
C GLN A 142 -12.43 37.83 -26.08
N THR A 143 -13.00 38.56 -25.12
CA THR A 143 -13.22 38.06 -23.76
C THR A 143 -14.21 36.88 -23.70
N PRO A 144 -15.35 36.86 -24.42
CA PRO A 144 -16.23 35.69 -24.42
C PRO A 144 -15.64 34.50 -25.18
N ARG A 145 -14.87 34.72 -26.26
CA ARG A 145 -14.17 33.64 -26.98
C ARG A 145 -13.09 33.01 -26.13
N ALA A 146 -12.22 33.81 -25.50
CA ALA A 146 -11.21 33.31 -24.57
C ALA A 146 -11.83 32.57 -23.36
N ARG A 147 -12.98 33.05 -22.85
CA ARG A 147 -13.73 32.35 -21.79
C ARG A 147 -14.35 31.04 -22.25
N HIS A 148 -14.76 30.97 -23.52
CA HIS A 148 -15.33 29.77 -24.14
C HIS A 148 -14.24 28.75 -24.44
N ASP A 149 -13.15 29.16 -25.10
CA ASP A 149 -11.97 28.33 -25.37
C ASP A 149 -11.38 27.77 -24.07
N GLY A 150 -11.31 28.59 -23.01
CA GLY A 150 -10.93 28.13 -21.67
C GLY A 150 -11.90 27.11 -21.06
N ALA A 151 -13.20 27.19 -21.34
CA ALA A 151 -14.18 26.20 -20.90
C ALA A 151 -14.08 24.89 -21.68
N VAL A 152 -13.82 24.95 -22.99
CA VAL A 152 -13.53 23.77 -23.83
C VAL A 152 -12.26 23.08 -23.31
N ALA A 153 -11.18 23.83 -23.07
CA ALA A 153 -9.93 23.30 -22.55
C ALA A 153 -10.11 22.64 -21.17
N ALA A 154 -10.80 23.29 -20.23
CA ALA A 154 -11.10 22.73 -18.92
C ALA A 154 -11.95 21.44 -19.01
N CYS A 155 -12.91 21.39 -19.94
CA CYS A 155 -13.69 20.19 -20.20
C CYS A 155 -12.81 19.05 -20.72
N GLN A 156 -11.94 19.31 -21.71
CA GLN A 156 -11.02 18.30 -22.24
C GLN A 156 -10.03 17.79 -21.18
N GLU A 157 -9.54 18.68 -20.32
CA GLU A 157 -8.66 18.29 -19.23
C GLU A 157 -9.37 17.40 -18.20
N ALA A 158 -10.60 17.74 -17.83
CA ALA A 158 -11.44 16.94 -16.94
C ALA A 158 -11.79 15.57 -17.55
N ALA A 159 -12.05 15.52 -18.87
CA ALA A 159 -12.22 14.27 -19.61
C ALA A 159 -10.95 13.41 -19.53
N GLY A 160 -9.78 14.02 -19.76
CA GLY A 160 -8.49 13.34 -19.63
C GLY A 160 -8.22 12.83 -18.21
N ARG A 161 -8.60 13.59 -17.16
CA ARG A 161 -8.51 13.13 -15.76
C ARG A 161 -9.40 11.92 -15.52
N LEU A 162 -10.64 11.96 -15.99
CA LEU A 162 -11.59 10.85 -15.85
C LEU A 162 -11.14 9.59 -16.61
N GLU A 163 -10.58 9.75 -17.81
CA GLU A 163 -9.99 8.64 -18.58
C GLU A 163 -8.79 8.02 -17.85
N ARG A 164 -7.87 8.84 -17.33
CA ARG A 164 -6.72 8.35 -16.55
C ARG A 164 -7.18 7.59 -15.31
N ALA A 165 -8.19 8.10 -14.60
CA ALA A 165 -8.79 7.42 -13.46
C ALA A 165 -9.47 6.09 -13.87
N GLY A 166 -10.01 6.00 -15.09
CA GLY A 166 -10.60 4.77 -15.63
C GLY A 166 -9.58 3.73 -16.12
N ARG A 167 -8.38 4.16 -16.52
CA ARG A 167 -7.28 3.28 -16.97
C ARG A 167 -6.36 2.82 -15.85
N ALA A 168 -6.54 3.32 -14.62
CA ALA A 168 -5.78 2.85 -13.47
C ALA A 168 -5.98 1.34 -13.31
N GLY A 169 -4.89 0.59 -13.53
CA GLY A 169 -4.91 -0.87 -13.42
C GLY A 169 -5.17 -1.34 -11.99
N GLU A 170 -5.49 -2.62 -11.86
CA GLU A 170 -5.68 -3.24 -10.55
C GLU A 170 -4.35 -3.25 -9.76
N SER A 171 -4.40 -2.84 -8.49
CA SER A 171 -3.21 -2.90 -7.63
C SER A 171 -2.81 -4.35 -7.36
N LYS A 172 -1.52 -4.62 -7.14
CA LYS A 172 -1.04 -5.98 -6.74
C LYS A 172 -1.78 -6.54 -5.53
N ARG A 173 -2.20 -5.67 -4.60
CA ARG A 173 -2.96 -6.06 -3.40
C ARG A 173 -4.36 -6.52 -3.76
N ALA A 174 -5.07 -5.76 -4.61
CA ALA A 174 -6.38 -6.16 -5.11
C ALA A 174 -6.28 -7.49 -5.89
N ALA A 175 -5.25 -7.64 -6.74
CA ALA A 175 -5.01 -8.88 -7.47
C ALA A 175 -4.80 -10.08 -6.54
N GLY A 176 -3.99 -9.90 -5.49
CA GLY A 176 -3.76 -10.94 -4.48
C GLY A 176 -4.98 -11.26 -3.61
N ALA A 177 -5.96 -10.35 -3.51
CA ALA A 177 -7.19 -10.54 -2.75
C ALA A 177 -8.35 -11.10 -3.58
N ARG A 178 -8.25 -11.03 -4.92
CA ARG A 178 -9.33 -11.36 -5.86
C ARG A 178 -9.87 -12.78 -5.70
N ASP A 179 -8.98 -13.75 -5.53
CA ASP A 179 -9.33 -15.17 -5.47
C ASP A 179 -9.43 -15.70 -4.04
N VAL A 180 -9.29 -14.83 -3.02
CA VAL A 180 -9.40 -15.22 -1.62
C VAL A 180 -10.86 -15.43 -1.23
N GLN A 181 -11.17 -16.62 -0.71
CA GLN A 181 -12.52 -17.02 -0.33
C GLN A 181 -12.77 -16.85 1.17
N ALA A 182 -14.04 -16.81 1.56
CA ALA A 182 -14.46 -16.62 2.96
C ALA A 182 -13.88 -17.67 3.93
N GLY A 183 -13.70 -18.92 3.49
CA GLY A 183 -13.10 -19.98 4.32
C GLY A 183 -11.58 -19.84 4.53
N GLN A 184 -10.92 -18.97 3.77
CA GLN A 184 -9.46 -18.77 3.81
C GLN A 184 -9.04 -17.59 4.69
N VAL A 185 -10.00 -16.86 5.27
CA VAL A 185 -9.76 -15.68 6.10
C VAL A 185 -10.28 -15.90 7.51
N ALA A 186 -9.70 -15.20 8.49
CA ALA A 186 -10.18 -15.23 9.88
C ALA A 186 -11.54 -14.54 10.03
N ASP A 187 -11.79 -13.52 9.20
CA ASP A 187 -13.02 -12.74 9.16
C ASP A 187 -13.59 -12.75 7.73
N ALA A 188 -14.61 -13.58 7.51
CA ALA A 188 -15.32 -13.71 6.25
C ALA A 188 -15.94 -12.40 5.77
N LYS A 189 -16.24 -11.45 6.68
CA LYS A 189 -16.80 -10.15 6.31
C LYS A 189 -15.83 -9.36 5.43
N THR A 190 -14.53 -9.49 5.64
CA THR A 190 -13.51 -8.81 4.83
C THR A 190 -13.62 -9.13 3.33
N VAL A 191 -13.91 -10.39 2.99
CA VAL A 191 -14.13 -10.82 1.59
C VAL A 191 -15.41 -10.19 1.02
N SER A 192 -16.49 -10.17 1.81
CA SER A 192 -17.75 -9.56 1.39
C SER A 192 -17.63 -8.03 1.19
N ASP A 193 -16.86 -7.36 2.05
CA ASP A 193 -16.59 -5.91 1.95
C ASP A 193 -15.71 -5.60 0.74
N TYR A 194 -14.71 -6.45 0.46
CA TYR A 194 -13.89 -6.34 -0.74
C TYR A 194 -14.71 -6.48 -2.03
N GLN A 195 -15.55 -7.52 -2.13
CA GLN A 195 -16.44 -7.70 -3.27
C GLN A 195 -17.41 -6.52 -3.44
N ARG A 196 -17.91 -5.95 -2.33
CA ARG A 196 -18.77 -4.76 -2.36
C ARG A 196 -18.01 -3.54 -2.87
N ALA A 197 -16.78 -3.32 -2.43
CA ALA A 197 -15.93 -2.23 -2.90
C ALA A 197 -15.63 -2.35 -4.39
N VAL A 198 -15.32 -3.56 -4.87
CA VAL A 198 -15.09 -3.83 -6.31
C VAL A 198 -16.36 -3.57 -7.13
N LYS A 199 -17.53 -4.04 -6.66
CA LYS A 199 -18.82 -3.79 -7.32
C LYS A 199 -19.22 -2.30 -7.32
N ALA A 200 -18.75 -1.54 -6.34
CA ALA A 200 -19.02 -0.11 -6.24
C ALA A 200 -18.27 0.70 -7.31
N ILE A 201 -17.20 0.16 -7.92
CA ILE A 201 -16.48 0.83 -9.01
C ILE A 201 -17.47 1.13 -10.14
N THR A 202 -17.74 2.41 -10.34
CA THR A 202 -18.70 2.84 -11.36
C THR A 202 -18.04 2.75 -12.76
N LYS A 203 -18.82 2.63 -13.84
CA LYS A 203 -18.28 2.69 -15.21
C LYS A 203 -18.13 4.15 -15.65
N VAL A 204 -17.06 4.49 -16.37
CA VAL A 204 -16.92 5.83 -16.97
C VAL A 204 -17.99 5.94 -18.06
N LYS A 205 -18.84 6.98 -18.00
CA LYS A 205 -19.69 7.32 -19.14
C LYS A 205 -18.92 8.26 -20.06
N PRO A 206 -18.95 8.05 -21.38
CA PRO A 206 -18.39 9.02 -22.31
C PRO A 206 -19.16 10.34 -22.19
N VAL A 207 -18.43 11.45 -22.13
CA VAL A 207 -18.95 12.82 -22.09
C VAL A 207 -18.25 13.58 -23.22
N SER A 208 -18.99 14.37 -23.99
CA SER A 208 -18.39 15.17 -25.08
C SER A 208 -18.10 16.60 -24.62
N CYS A 209 -16.96 17.12 -25.07
CA CYS A 209 -16.51 18.50 -24.86
C CYS A 209 -16.55 19.24 -26.20
N ASP A 210 -17.71 19.26 -26.85
CA ASP A 210 -17.87 19.86 -28.16
C ASP A 210 -17.85 21.39 -28.07
N ALA A 211 -17.04 22.05 -28.90
CA ALA A 211 -16.91 23.51 -28.92
C ALA A 211 -18.18 24.24 -29.39
N SER A 212 -19.18 23.51 -29.93
CA SER A 212 -20.51 24.06 -30.22
C SER A 212 -21.42 24.18 -29.00
N GLN A 213 -21.06 23.56 -27.86
CA GLN A 213 -21.84 23.66 -26.62
C GLN A 213 -21.76 25.05 -25.99
N SER A 214 -22.65 25.37 -25.06
CA SER A 214 -22.53 26.65 -24.33
C SER A 214 -21.37 26.60 -23.32
N THR A 215 -20.76 27.76 -23.03
CA THR A 215 -19.72 27.88 -21.97
C THR A 215 -20.20 27.37 -20.61
N ALA A 216 -21.50 27.51 -20.31
CA ALA A 216 -22.08 27.02 -19.07
C ALA A 216 -22.15 25.49 -19.04
N ASP A 217 -22.59 24.87 -20.15
CA ASP A 217 -22.67 23.41 -20.29
C ASP A 217 -21.29 22.76 -20.23
N LEU A 218 -20.29 23.34 -20.90
CA LEU A 218 -18.91 22.86 -20.86
C LEU A 218 -18.32 22.89 -19.44
N ARG A 219 -18.56 23.97 -18.69
CA ARG A 219 -18.12 24.09 -17.30
C ARG A 219 -18.83 23.09 -16.39
N GLU A 220 -20.12 22.84 -16.63
CA GLU A 220 -20.88 21.85 -15.88
C GLU A 220 -20.43 20.42 -16.21
N ALA A 221 -20.17 20.12 -17.48
CA ALA A 221 -19.57 18.87 -17.91
C ALA A 221 -18.20 18.64 -17.25
N ALA A 222 -17.33 19.65 -17.25
CA ALA A 222 -16.04 19.61 -16.56
C ALA A 222 -16.18 19.25 -15.07
N ARG A 223 -17.06 19.95 -14.33
CA ARG A 223 -17.32 19.66 -12.91
C ARG A 223 -17.84 18.24 -12.67
N ARG A 224 -18.73 17.74 -13.53
CA ARG A 224 -19.26 16.37 -13.43
C ARG A 224 -18.16 15.33 -13.68
N MET A 225 -17.28 15.58 -14.64
CA MET A 225 -16.15 14.70 -14.92
C MET A 225 -15.13 14.70 -13.79
N ASP A 226 -14.82 15.86 -13.21
CA ASP A 226 -13.94 15.97 -12.04
C ASP A 226 -14.54 15.25 -10.83
N ALA A 227 -15.83 15.42 -10.56
CA ALA A 227 -16.52 14.70 -9.49
C ALA A 227 -16.56 13.18 -9.76
N ALA A 228 -16.69 12.76 -11.02
CA ALA A 228 -16.61 11.36 -11.39
C ALA A 228 -15.19 10.79 -11.21
N ALA A 229 -14.15 11.55 -11.60
CA ALA A 229 -12.76 11.16 -11.46
C ALA A 229 -12.38 11.04 -9.96
N ALA A 230 -12.75 12.01 -9.14
CA ALA A 230 -12.56 11.95 -7.68
C ALA A 230 -13.28 10.75 -7.07
N ARG A 231 -14.54 10.50 -7.44
CA ARG A 231 -15.27 9.30 -7.00
C ARG A 231 -14.57 8.00 -7.41
N ARG A 232 -13.93 7.94 -8.57
CA ARG A 232 -13.16 6.75 -8.97
C ARG A 232 -11.92 6.55 -8.14
N ASP A 233 -11.19 7.62 -7.88
CA ASP A 233 -10.01 7.56 -7.02
C ASP A 233 -10.38 7.07 -5.61
N ASP A 234 -11.48 7.58 -5.05
CA ASP A 234 -12.01 7.12 -3.76
C ASP A 234 -12.43 5.64 -3.79
N GLN A 235 -13.10 5.21 -4.85
CA GLN A 235 -13.48 3.80 -5.05
C GLN A 235 -12.25 2.89 -5.15
N ALA A 236 -11.22 3.29 -5.90
CA ALA A 236 -9.97 2.54 -6.02
C ALA A 236 -9.25 2.43 -4.66
N LYS A 237 -9.18 3.52 -3.90
CA LYS A 237 -8.63 3.50 -2.52
C LYS A 237 -9.44 2.61 -1.60
N ALA A 238 -10.77 2.60 -1.71
CA ALA A 238 -11.63 1.72 -0.92
C ALA A 238 -11.36 0.25 -1.23
N VAL A 239 -11.20 -0.11 -2.50
CA VAL A 239 -10.82 -1.45 -2.95
C VAL A 239 -9.46 -1.85 -2.40
N GLU A 240 -8.47 -0.96 -2.45
CA GLU A 240 -7.15 -1.26 -1.90
C GLU A 240 -7.18 -1.49 -0.39
N ARG A 241 -7.92 -0.68 0.36
CA ARG A 241 -8.11 -0.86 1.81
C ARG A 241 -8.79 -2.20 2.12
N ALA A 242 -9.84 -2.53 1.38
CA ALA A 242 -10.54 -3.80 1.56
C ALA A 242 -9.66 -5.00 1.18
N ALA A 243 -8.86 -4.90 0.11
CA ALA A 243 -7.89 -5.92 -0.27
C ALA A 243 -6.84 -6.13 0.83
N LYS A 244 -6.32 -5.05 1.41
CA LYS A 244 -5.40 -5.12 2.56
C LYS A 244 -6.05 -5.82 3.75
N ALA A 245 -7.32 -5.55 4.04
CA ALA A 245 -8.05 -6.21 5.13
C ALA A 245 -8.21 -7.73 4.88
N VAL A 246 -8.57 -8.13 3.65
CA VAL A 246 -8.66 -9.55 3.25
C VAL A 246 -7.32 -10.27 3.45
N LEU A 247 -6.24 -9.68 2.94
CA LEU A 247 -4.90 -10.28 3.05
C LEU A 247 -4.43 -10.38 4.51
N ALA A 248 -4.64 -9.33 5.30
CA ALA A 248 -4.32 -9.35 6.73
C ALA A 248 -5.14 -10.42 7.48
N SER A 249 -6.42 -10.59 7.12
CA SER A 249 -7.30 -11.60 7.71
C SER A 249 -6.88 -13.04 7.34
N ARG A 250 -6.43 -13.26 6.10
CA ARG A 250 -5.83 -14.53 5.65
C ARG A 250 -4.55 -14.84 6.42
N ASP A 251 -3.66 -13.87 6.54
CA ASP A 251 -2.37 -14.05 7.22
C ASP A 251 -2.58 -14.30 8.73
N ALA A 252 -3.55 -13.61 9.34
CA ALA A 252 -3.98 -13.86 10.71
C ALA A 252 -4.53 -15.28 10.91
N LYS A 253 -5.35 -15.78 9.98
CA LYS A 253 -5.84 -17.16 10.01
C LYS A 253 -4.69 -18.17 9.93
N SER A 254 -3.79 -18.00 8.97
CA SER A 254 -2.62 -18.87 8.79
C SER A 254 -1.74 -18.92 10.04
N LEU A 255 -1.56 -17.78 10.71
CA LEU A 255 -0.82 -17.70 11.96
C LEU A 255 -1.55 -18.40 13.11
N ALA A 256 -2.87 -18.20 13.24
CA ALA A 256 -3.68 -18.86 14.26
C ALA A 256 -3.69 -20.39 14.08
N ASP A 257 -3.88 -20.87 12.85
CA ASP A 257 -3.87 -22.28 12.51
C ASP A 257 -2.49 -22.91 12.82
N ALA A 258 -1.39 -22.22 12.50
CA ALA A 258 -0.04 -22.68 12.83
C ALA A 258 0.23 -22.74 14.35
N ARG A 259 -0.28 -21.76 15.12
CA ARG A 259 -0.20 -21.78 16.59
C ARG A 259 -1.00 -22.94 17.18
N ALA A 260 -2.21 -23.18 16.68
CA ALA A 260 -3.06 -24.28 17.12
C ALA A 260 -2.40 -25.64 16.82
N ALA A 261 -1.88 -25.82 15.59
CA ALA A 261 -1.15 -27.03 15.21
C ALA A 261 0.11 -27.27 16.06
N LEU A 262 0.87 -26.22 16.37
CA LEU A 262 2.01 -26.33 17.29
C LEU A 262 1.56 -26.79 18.67
N LYS A 263 0.50 -26.18 19.22
CA LYS A 263 -0.04 -26.56 20.53
C LYS A 263 -0.50 -28.02 20.56
N THR A 264 -1.25 -28.47 19.57
CA THR A 264 -1.65 -29.89 19.46
C THR A 264 -0.43 -30.80 19.48
N LYS A 265 0.64 -30.45 18.76
CA LYS A 265 1.87 -31.24 18.75
C LYS A 265 2.64 -31.20 20.08
N GLN A 266 2.63 -30.08 20.80
CA GLN A 266 3.16 -30.02 22.17
C GLN A 266 2.38 -30.94 23.11
N ASP A 267 1.05 -30.97 22.99
CA ASP A 267 0.19 -31.80 23.82
C ASP A 267 0.43 -33.30 23.51
N GLU A 268 0.57 -33.68 22.22
CA GLU A 268 0.99 -35.02 21.79
C GLU A 268 2.36 -35.42 22.33
N GLY A 269 3.37 -34.55 22.19
CA GLY A 269 4.72 -34.80 22.69
C GLY A 269 4.76 -34.94 24.22
N SER A 270 3.99 -34.12 24.93
CA SER A 270 3.88 -34.19 26.40
C SER A 270 3.25 -35.49 26.86
N LYS A 271 2.21 -35.95 26.16
CA LYS A 271 1.60 -37.26 26.41
C LYS A 271 2.60 -38.39 26.18
N LEU A 272 3.34 -38.36 25.07
CA LEU A 272 4.37 -39.35 24.80
C LEU A 272 5.47 -39.38 25.86
N LEU A 273 5.86 -38.21 26.41
CA LEU A 273 6.80 -38.15 27.53
C LEU A 273 6.25 -38.83 28.79
N ALA A 274 4.96 -38.76 29.08
CA ALA A 274 4.39 -39.54 30.17
C ALA A 274 4.38 -41.04 29.84
N ASP A 275 3.91 -41.39 28.64
CA ASP A 275 3.72 -42.78 28.21
C ASP A 275 5.03 -43.57 28.08
N SER A 276 6.14 -42.89 27.73
CA SER A 276 7.45 -43.51 27.50
C SER A 276 8.32 -43.68 28.75
N GLU A 277 7.81 -43.34 29.94
CA GLU A 277 8.57 -43.42 31.19
C GLU A 277 8.92 -44.88 31.52
N GLY A 278 10.21 -45.16 31.70
CA GLY A 278 10.73 -46.52 31.91
C GLY A 278 10.67 -47.44 30.68
N LYS A 279 10.16 -46.95 29.54
CA LYS A 279 9.96 -47.75 28.31
C LYS A 279 10.92 -47.41 27.18
N ALA A 280 11.64 -46.29 27.25
CA ALA A 280 12.64 -45.92 26.26
C ALA A 280 13.99 -46.63 26.53
N ALA A 281 14.70 -47.04 25.48
CA ALA A 281 16.07 -47.56 25.57
C ALA A 281 17.10 -46.46 25.88
N ASP A 282 16.84 -45.25 25.40
CA ASP A 282 17.70 -44.07 25.52
C ASP A 282 16.91 -42.90 26.11
N ASN A 283 17.17 -42.59 27.39
CA ASN A 283 16.54 -41.46 28.08
C ASN A 283 16.92 -40.10 27.47
N GLY A 284 18.04 -39.99 26.75
CA GLY A 284 18.42 -38.77 26.03
C GLY A 284 17.41 -38.39 24.95
N THR A 285 16.66 -39.35 24.38
CA THR A 285 15.57 -39.05 23.44
C THR A 285 14.41 -38.33 24.12
N ARG A 286 14.06 -38.70 25.36
CA ARG A 286 13.04 -38.03 26.17
C ARG A 286 13.47 -36.59 26.51
N ASP A 287 14.73 -36.40 26.87
CA ASP A 287 15.26 -35.07 27.18
C ASP A 287 15.25 -34.14 25.96
N ARG A 288 15.57 -34.66 24.77
CA ARG A 288 15.44 -33.91 23.50
C ARG A 288 14.00 -33.52 23.21
N LEU A 289 13.04 -34.43 23.41
CA LEU A 289 11.62 -34.13 23.24
C LEU A 289 11.14 -33.06 24.23
N ARG A 290 11.54 -33.14 25.51
CA ARG A 290 11.25 -32.09 26.51
C ARG A 290 11.82 -30.74 26.08
N GLY A 291 13.09 -30.71 25.67
CA GLY A 291 13.74 -29.49 25.17
C GLY A 291 13.05 -28.90 23.93
N ALA A 292 12.59 -29.74 23.00
CA ALA A 292 11.84 -29.31 21.82
C ALA A 292 10.48 -28.69 22.18
N ILE A 293 9.75 -29.29 23.13
CA ILE A 293 8.47 -28.77 23.64
C ILE A 293 8.68 -27.43 24.34
N ASP A 294 9.71 -27.31 25.17
CA ASP A 294 10.05 -26.08 25.89
C ASP A 294 10.46 -24.96 24.91
N ALA A 295 11.28 -25.28 23.90
CA ALA A 295 11.68 -24.33 22.86
C ALA A 295 10.46 -23.86 22.04
N ALA A 296 9.57 -24.78 21.67
CA ALA A 296 8.32 -24.48 21.00
C ALA A 296 7.42 -23.54 21.82
N GLY A 297 7.36 -23.72 23.15
CA GLY A 297 6.60 -22.86 24.06
C GLY A 297 7.12 -21.42 24.13
N LYS A 298 8.36 -21.18 23.70
CA LYS A 298 9.00 -19.86 23.67
C LYS A 298 8.91 -19.17 22.30
N VAL A 299 8.32 -19.81 21.29
CA VAL A 299 8.18 -19.22 19.95
C VAL A 299 7.23 -18.02 20.01
N SER A 300 7.80 -16.82 19.77
CA SER A 300 7.06 -15.57 19.65
C SER A 300 7.37 -14.92 18.30
N SER A 301 6.70 -15.38 17.26
CA SER A 301 6.83 -14.86 15.89
C SER A 301 5.48 -14.43 15.32
N SER A 302 5.51 -13.52 14.34
CA SER A 302 4.37 -13.20 13.47
C SER A 302 4.33 -14.04 12.19
N LYS A 303 5.34 -14.90 11.98
CA LYS A 303 5.47 -15.75 10.79
C LYS A 303 4.96 -17.16 11.06
N PRO A 304 3.95 -17.67 10.32
CA PRO A 304 3.45 -19.03 10.49
C PRO A 304 4.53 -20.12 10.31
N ASP A 305 5.53 -19.89 9.45
CA ASP A 305 6.63 -20.84 9.22
C ASP A 305 7.47 -21.13 10.46
N ASP A 306 7.64 -20.18 11.36
CA ASP A 306 8.44 -20.39 12.57
C ASP A 306 7.73 -21.37 13.53
N TYR A 307 6.39 -21.31 13.60
CA TYR A 307 5.58 -22.29 14.34
C TYR A 307 5.62 -23.66 13.66
N ARG A 308 5.56 -23.72 12.32
CA ARG A 308 5.68 -24.98 11.57
C ARG A 308 7.05 -25.64 11.76
N LYS A 309 8.14 -24.86 11.83
CA LYS A 309 9.48 -25.38 12.12
C LYS A 309 9.57 -25.96 13.54
N ALA A 310 9.03 -25.25 14.53
CA ALA A 310 8.97 -25.77 15.90
C ALA A 310 8.13 -27.05 15.98
N GLN A 311 7.01 -27.11 15.25
CA GLN A 311 6.17 -28.29 15.14
C GLN A 311 6.95 -29.48 14.56
N ALA A 312 7.72 -29.27 13.50
CA ALA A 312 8.55 -30.31 12.89
C ALA A 312 9.66 -30.81 13.83
N ALA A 313 10.26 -29.91 14.64
CA ALA A 313 11.25 -30.29 15.64
C ALA A 313 10.67 -31.19 16.75
N ILE A 314 9.43 -30.89 17.21
CA ILE A 314 8.71 -31.78 18.13
C ILE A 314 8.44 -33.12 17.46
N GLN A 315 7.95 -33.14 16.22
CA GLN A 315 7.66 -34.38 15.51
C GLN A 315 8.90 -35.28 15.37
N ALA A 316 10.04 -34.72 14.96
CA ALA A 316 11.29 -35.49 14.87
C ALA A 316 11.72 -36.07 16.22
N SER A 317 11.47 -35.34 17.31
CA SER A 317 11.77 -35.81 18.67
C SER A 317 10.79 -36.90 19.14
N ILE A 318 9.51 -36.79 18.77
CA ILE A 318 8.49 -37.83 18.97
C ILE A 318 8.93 -39.12 18.28
N ASP A 319 9.34 -39.04 17.02
CA ASP A 319 9.76 -40.20 16.23
C ASP A 319 10.99 -40.88 16.85
N ALA A 320 11.94 -40.10 17.35
CA ALA A 320 13.12 -40.61 18.06
C ALA A 320 12.76 -41.33 19.38
N VAL A 321 11.81 -40.81 20.16
CA VAL A 321 11.34 -41.47 21.39
C VAL A 321 10.61 -42.77 21.06
N ASN A 322 9.77 -42.78 20.02
CA ASN A 322 9.10 -44.00 19.56
C ASN A 322 10.09 -45.07 19.10
N ALA A 323 11.11 -44.70 18.32
CA ALA A 323 12.17 -45.62 17.93
C ALA A 323 12.94 -46.17 19.13
N SER A 324 13.19 -45.33 20.14
CA SER A 324 13.84 -45.74 21.39
C SER A 324 13.01 -46.73 22.21
N MET A 325 11.68 -46.52 22.28
CA MET A 325 10.78 -47.47 22.94
C MET A 325 10.72 -48.80 22.20
N GLN A 326 10.66 -48.77 20.87
CA GLN A 326 10.67 -49.99 20.06
C GLN A 326 11.95 -50.78 20.28
N ALA A 327 13.11 -50.12 20.25
CA ALA A 327 14.39 -50.78 20.49
C ALA A 327 14.46 -51.45 21.88
N LYS A 328 13.89 -50.82 22.91
CA LYS A 328 13.79 -51.43 24.24
C LYS A 328 12.86 -52.65 24.23
N ALA A 329 11.68 -52.53 23.62
CA ALA A 329 10.73 -53.63 23.52
C ALA A 329 11.34 -54.84 22.80
N ASP A 330 12.06 -54.61 21.70
CA ASP A 330 12.74 -55.66 20.94
C ASP A 330 13.85 -56.34 21.78
N ALA A 331 14.65 -55.55 22.51
CA ALA A 331 15.68 -56.06 23.40
C ALA A 331 15.10 -56.89 24.56
N ASP A 332 14.02 -56.40 25.19
CA ASP A 332 13.33 -57.09 26.28
C ASP A 332 12.71 -58.42 25.79
N ALA A 333 12.15 -58.45 24.57
CA ALA A 333 11.61 -59.66 23.94
C ALA A 333 12.71 -60.69 23.64
N GLN A 334 13.88 -60.26 23.16
CA GLN A 334 15.03 -61.13 22.92
C GLN A 334 15.56 -61.74 24.23
N ALA A 335 15.66 -60.93 25.29
CA ALA A 335 16.06 -61.42 26.61
C ALA A 335 15.08 -62.46 27.18
N ALA A 336 13.76 -62.24 27.01
CA ALA A 336 12.75 -63.19 27.43
C ALA A 336 12.85 -64.53 26.67
N ALA A 337 13.08 -64.49 25.35
CA ALA A 337 13.26 -65.69 24.54
C ALA A 337 14.50 -66.51 24.96
N GLN A 338 15.62 -65.85 25.26
CA GLN A 338 16.84 -66.52 25.74
C GLN A 338 16.66 -67.14 27.13
N SER A 339 15.90 -66.49 28.02
CA SER A 339 15.61 -67.05 29.36
C SER A 339 14.76 -68.33 29.31
N THR A 340 13.96 -68.52 28.27
CA THR A 340 13.09 -69.71 28.10
C THR A 340 13.87 -70.91 27.52
N GLN A 341 14.98 -70.67 26.81
CA GLN A 341 15.86 -71.73 26.28
C GLN A 341 16.88 -72.27 27.30
N ALA A 342 17.06 -71.58 28.43
CA ALA A 342 17.97 -71.97 29.51
C ALA A 342 17.27 -72.74 30.66
N ALA A 343 15.98 -73.06 30.54
CA ALA A 343 15.29 -73.91 31.51
C ALA A 343 15.79 -75.36 31.38
N PRO A 344 16.31 -75.99 32.45
CA PRO A 344 16.78 -77.37 32.39
C PRO A 344 15.64 -78.34 32.06
N PRO A 345 15.89 -79.45 31.33
CA PRO A 345 14.88 -80.47 31.12
C PRO A 345 14.43 -81.00 32.48
N THR A 346 13.13 -80.92 32.75
CA THR A 346 12.51 -81.61 33.90
C THR A 346 12.89 -83.10 33.84
N PRO A 347 13.49 -83.68 34.89
CA PRO A 347 13.78 -85.10 34.89
C PRO A 347 12.47 -85.88 34.79
N ALA A 348 12.42 -86.77 33.81
CA ALA A 348 11.33 -87.72 33.63
C ALA A 348 11.13 -88.52 34.92
N THR A 349 9.98 -88.37 35.57
CA THR A 349 9.58 -89.24 36.68
C THR A 349 9.32 -90.65 36.14
N PRO A 350 9.89 -91.69 36.76
CA PRO A 350 9.72 -93.07 36.31
C PRO A 350 8.26 -93.52 36.44
N ASN A 351 7.82 -94.19 35.37
CA ASN A 351 6.52 -94.82 35.20
C ASN A 351 6.29 -95.89 36.28
N TYR A 352 5.29 -95.71 37.14
CA TYR A 352 4.74 -96.77 37.99
C TYR A 352 3.28 -97.01 37.59
N PRO A 353 2.88 -98.24 37.24
CA PRO A 353 1.50 -98.53 36.86
C PRO A 353 0.60 -98.47 38.09
N LYS A 354 -0.33 -97.51 38.11
CA LYS A 354 -1.40 -97.44 39.12
C LYS A 354 -2.70 -97.95 38.51
N THR A 355 -3.14 -99.08 39.05
CA THR A 355 -4.43 -99.72 38.81
C THR A 355 -5.60 -98.78 39.10
N VAL A 356 -6.58 -98.81 38.20
CA VAL A 356 -7.84 -98.07 38.21
C VAL A 356 -8.77 -98.62 39.29
N PRO A 357 -9.51 -97.76 40.02
CA PRO A 357 -10.92 -98.06 40.26
C PRO A 357 -11.84 -97.02 39.62
N GLN A 358 -12.76 -97.53 38.80
CA GLN A 358 -13.77 -96.81 38.04
C GLN A 358 -15.01 -96.57 38.94
N VAL A 359 -15.46 -95.31 39.06
CA VAL A 359 -16.73 -94.93 39.71
C VAL A 359 -17.40 -93.83 38.86
N PRO A 360 -18.75 -93.84 38.68
CA PRO A 360 -19.41 -93.32 37.48
C PRO A 360 -19.74 -91.82 37.51
N ALA A 361 -19.95 -91.27 36.32
CA ALA A 361 -20.25 -89.87 36.02
C ALA A 361 -21.62 -89.37 36.55
N PRO A 362 -21.72 -88.08 36.95
CA PRO A 362 -22.97 -87.33 36.92
C PRO A 362 -23.08 -86.39 35.70
N MET A 363 -24.33 -86.22 35.25
CA MET A 363 -24.84 -85.50 34.08
C MET A 363 -24.67 -83.96 34.09
N PRO A 364 -24.89 -83.24 32.97
CA PRO A 364 -24.37 -81.89 32.73
C PRO A 364 -25.30 -80.76 33.19
N ALA A 365 -24.72 -79.63 33.60
CA ALA A 365 -25.39 -78.37 33.92
C ALA A 365 -25.09 -77.28 32.84
N PRO A 366 -25.94 -76.24 32.70
CA PRO A 366 -26.14 -75.55 31.44
C PRO A 366 -25.09 -74.49 31.09
N ARG A 367 -24.91 -74.32 29.78
CA ARG A 367 -24.02 -73.40 29.08
C ARG A 367 -24.41 -71.94 29.32
N VAL A 368 -23.55 -71.18 30.00
CA VAL A 368 -23.61 -69.71 30.01
C VAL A 368 -22.78 -69.19 28.83
N GLN A 369 -23.41 -68.42 27.94
CA GLN A 369 -22.77 -67.83 26.77
C GLN A 369 -21.91 -66.62 27.19
N ALA A 370 -20.62 -66.65 26.86
CA ALA A 370 -19.75 -65.47 26.91
C ALA A 370 -19.97 -64.59 25.66
N PRO A 371 -19.87 -63.25 25.77
CA PRO A 371 -20.01 -62.36 24.62
C PRO A 371 -18.87 -62.56 23.63
N GLN A 372 -19.20 -62.66 22.35
CA GLN A 372 -18.23 -62.77 21.27
C GLN A 372 -17.55 -61.42 21.00
N THR A 373 -16.28 -61.29 21.37
CA THR A 373 -15.40 -60.26 20.79
C THR A 373 -14.76 -60.82 19.53
N ARG A 374 -15.18 -60.27 18.39
CA ARG A 374 -14.68 -60.51 17.04
C ARG A 374 -13.17 -60.22 16.95
N PRO A 375 -12.35 -61.11 16.35
CA PRO A 375 -10.97 -60.79 16.03
C PRO A 375 -10.93 -59.68 14.96
N GLN A 376 -10.22 -58.59 15.25
CA GLN A 376 -9.93 -57.56 14.25
C GLN A 376 -8.87 -58.08 13.27
N ALA A 377 -9.11 -57.79 11.99
CA ALA A 377 -8.24 -58.14 10.87
C ALA A 377 -6.89 -57.40 10.93
N PRO A 378 -5.81 -57.97 10.38
CA PRO A 378 -4.53 -57.27 10.23
C PRO A 378 -4.63 -56.16 9.17
N TRP A 379 -4.05 -55.01 9.49
CA TRP A 379 -4.01 -53.81 8.66
C TRP A 379 -3.33 -54.07 7.30
N SER A 380 -4.05 -53.80 6.21
CA SER A 380 -3.50 -53.74 4.86
C SER A 380 -2.81 -52.40 4.62
N VAL A 381 -1.56 -52.47 4.16
CA VAL A 381 -0.75 -51.34 3.70
C VAL A 381 -1.28 -50.88 2.32
N PRO A 382 -1.51 -49.58 2.07
CA PRO A 382 -1.84 -49.12 0.71
C PRO A 382 -0.57 -49.14 -0.17
N ALA A 383 -0.66 -49.80 -1.32
CA ALA A 383 0.36 -49.75 -2.37
C ALA A 383 0.39 -48.37 -3.06
N PRO A 384 1.56 -47.91 -3.57
CA PRO A 384 1.65 -46.68 -4.36
C PRO A 384 1.00 -46.85 -5.73
N ALA A 385 0.26 -45.82 -6.16
CA ALA A 385 -0.40 -45.79 -7.47
C ALA A 385 0.62 -45.77 -8.63
N PRO A 386 0.36 -46.48 -9.74
CA PRO A 386 1.15 -46.35 -10.96
C PRO A 386 0.89 -45.00 -11.63
N SER A 387 1.97 -44.47 -12.21
CA SER A 387 2.00 -43.26 -13.02
C SER A 387 1.65 -43.64 -14.46
N ASP A 388 0.56 -43.09 -15.01
CA ASP A 388 0.30 -43.12 -16.45
C ASP A 388 -0.10 -41.70 -16.90
N GLY A 389 0.74 -41.10 -17.76
CA GLY A 389 0.28 -40.11 -18.75
C GLY A 389 -0.31 -40.83 -19.98
N PRO A 390 -0.60 -40.18 -21.13
CA PRO A 390 -0.37 -38.78 -21.52
C PRO A 390 -1.66 -38.03 -21.96
N LEU A 391 -1.47 -36.76 -22.34
CA LEU A 391 -2.44 -35.84 -22.96
C LEU A 391 -3.25 -36.44 -24.13
N PRO A 392 -4.44 -35.89 -24.41
CA PRO A 392 -4.91 -35.67 -25.76
C PRO A 392 -4.83 -34.18 -26.14
N ASP A 393 -4.14 -33.91 -27.25
CA ASP A 393 -4.47 -32.80 -28.15
C ASP A 393 -5.96 -32.78 -28.42
N HIS A 394 -6.61 -31.61 -28.49
CA HIS A 394 -7.62 -31.19 -29.48
C HIS A 394 -8.16 -29.79 -29.11
N LEU A 395 -8.00 -28.84 -30.05
CA LEU A 395 -8.67 -27.54 -30.24
C LEU A 395 -8.21 -26.33 -29.39
#